data_AF-A0A8C9MEN2-F1
#
_entry.id   AF-A0A8C9MEN2-F1
#
_cell.length_a   1.000
_cell.length_b   1.000
_cell.length_c   1.000
_cell.angle_alpha   90.00
_cell.angle_beta   90.00
_cell.angle_gamma   90.00
#
_symmetry.space_group_name_H-M   'P 1'
#
loop_
_entity.id
_entity.type
_entity.pdbx_description
1 polymer ?
#
loop_
_entity_poly.entity_id
_entity_poly.type
_entity_poly.pdbx_seq_one_letter_code
_entity_poly.pdbx_strand_id
1 'polypeptide(L)'
;MCLLRLPRITQPLEKEEEEVAALMEQIELEKSLYSDHEMRKLEEEEQLKRKMESLYDEDEARGKTVIMAQDLEEKWEQKFLQFKAAPRITGTSWSSCRRKAFLGLSFLF
;
A
#
# COMPACT_ATOMS: atom_id res chain seq x y z
N MET A 1 -4.35 36.81 -24.88
CA MET A 1 -4.33 36.07 -23.61
C MET A 1 -4.25 34.58 -23.91
N CYS A 2 -3.37 33.82 -23.25
CA CYS A 2 -3.21 32.38 -23.44
C CYS A 2 -3.57 31.64 -22.15
N LEU A 3 -4.59 30.79 -22.19
CA LEU A 3 -4.97 29.93 -21.06
C LEU A 3 -4.21 28.61 -21.18
N LEU A 4 -3.38 28.29 -20.18
CA LEU A 4 -2.62 27.03 -20.09
C LEU A 4 -3.33 26.06 -19.15
N ARG A 5 -3.34 24.76 -19.50
CA ARG A 5 -3.85 23.68 -18.65
C ARG A 5 -2.67 22.86 -18.13
N LEU A 6 -2.51 22.83 -16.81
CA LEU A 6 -1.51 21.99 -16.15
C LEU A 6 -1.92 20.51 -16.16
N PRO A 7 -0.94 19.59 -16.14
CA PRO A 7 -1.21 18.16 -16.01
C PRO A 7 -1.89 17.85 -14.68
N ARG A 8 -2.93 17.02 -14.72
CA ARG A 8 -3.67 16.54 -13.53
C ARG A 8 -3.19 15.19 -13.00
N ILE A 9 -2.38 14.48 -13.78
CA ILE A 9 -1.90 13.13 -13.48
C ILE A 9 -0.36 13.17 -13.53
N THR A 10 0.27 12.41 -12.64
CA THR A 10 1.72 12.24 -12.61
C THR A 10 2.21 11.61 -13.92
N GLN A 11 3.37 12.04 -14.38
CA GLN A 11 4.01 11.44 -15.55
C GLN A 11 4.44 10.01 -15.22
N PRO A 12 4.40 9.07 -16.19
CA PRO A 12 4.98 7.75 -15.98
C PRO A 12 6.49 7.91 -15.75
N LEU A 13 7.04 7.11 -14.83
CA LEU A 13 8.47 7.09 -14.56
C LEU A 13 9.22 6.46 -15.74
N GLU A 14 10.40 6.99 -16.05
CA GLU A 14 11.33 6.33 -16.95
C GLU A 14 12.04 5.16 -16.25
N LYS A 15 12.60 4.22 -17.02
CA LYS A 15 13.25 3.02 -16.46
C LYS A 15 14.37 3.35 -15.47
N GLU A 16 15.19 4.34 -15.81
CA GLU A 16 16.28 4.81 -14.95
C GLU A 16 15.74 5.42 -13.65
N GLU A 17 14.61 6.13 -13.71
CA GLU A 17 13.97 6.71 -12.53
C GLU A 17 13.33 5.64 -11.64
N GLU A 18 12.79 4.56 -12.22
CA GLU A 18 12.29 3.41 -11.47
C GLU A 18 13.44 2.70 -10.72
N GLU A 19 14.60 2.54 -11.36
CA GLU A 19 15.79 1.96 -10.72
C GLU A 19 16.29 2.84 -9.56
N VAL A 20 16.32 4.15 -9.76
CA VAL A 20 16.69 5.11 -8.70
C VAL A 20 15.67 5.12 -7.57
N ALA A 21 14.37 5.03 -7.87
CA ALA A 21 13.32 4.94 -6.86
C ALA A 21 13.44 3.68 -6.02
N ALA A 22 13.70 2.53 -6.66
CA ALA A 22 13.91 1.26 -5.96
C ALA A 22 15.17 1.29 -5.07
N LEU A 23 16.26 1.91 -5.56
CA LEU A 23 17.47 2.09 -4.76
C LEU A 23 17.22 3.03 -3.56
N MET A 24 16.47 4.11 -3.77
CA MET A 24 16.12 5.06 -2.71
C MET A 24 15.26 4.40 -1.63
N GLU A 25 14.28 3.57 -2.01
CA GLU A 25 13.47 2.78 -1.10
C GLU A 25 14.33 1.85 -0.23
N GLN A 26 15.30 1.15 -0.82
CA GLN A 26 16.23 0.29 -0.07
C GLN A 26 17.06 1.10 0.94
N ILE A 27 17.60 2.24 0.52
CA ILE A 27 18.40 3.11 1.40
C ILE A 27 17.54 3.63 2.57
N GLU A 28 16.28 3.99 2.31
CA GLU A 28 15.35 4.45 3.32
C GLU A 28 15.06 3.35 4.34
N LEU A 29 14.78 2.13 3.88
CA LEU A 29 14.56 0.98 4.76
C LEU A 29 15.78 0.70 5.64
N GLU A 30 16.98 0.64 5.06
CA GLU A 30 18.22 0.36 5.79
C GLU A 30 18.58 1.44 6.83
N LYS A 31 18.23 2.70 6.55
CA LYS A 31 18.53 3.83 7.45
C LYS A 31 17.41 4.15 8.42
N SER A 32 16.25 3.54 8.25
CA SER A 32 15.09 3.76 9.12
C SER A 32 15.22 3.00 10.45
N LEU A 33 14.48 3.48 11.45
CA LEU A 33 14.26 2.74 12.70
C LEU A 33 13.05 1.82 12.54
N TYR A 34 13.03 0.74 13.32
CA TYR A 34 11.88 -0.17 13.35
C TYR A 34 10.57 0.58 13.61
N SER A 35 9.57 0.31 12.77
CA SER A 35 8.22 0.85 12.93
C SER A 35 7.48 0.11 14.04
N ASP A 36 6.49 0.77 14.67
CA ASP A 36 5.61 0.15 15.68
C ASP A 36 4.96 -1.15 15.18
N HIS A 37 4.65 -1.24 13.89
CA HIS A 37 4.08 -2.46 13.28
C HIS A 37 5.09 -3.62 13.24
N GLU A 38 6.35 -3.32 12.92
CA GLU A 38 7.42 -4.31 12.85
C GLU A 38 7.78 -4.82 14.25
N MET A 39 7.86 -3.91 15.23
CA MET A 39 8.07 -4.27 16.64
C MET A 39 6.97 -5.21 17.13
N ARG A 40 5.70 -4.87 16.89
CA ARG A 40 4.57 -5.73 17.29
C ARG A 40 4.62 -7.10 16.60
N LYS A 41 4.96 -7.15 15.32
CA LYS A 41 5.10 -8.42 14.57
C LYS A 41 6.18 -9.32 15.17
N LEU A 42 7.33 -8.75 15.53
CA LEU A 42 8.43 -9.48 16.16
C LEU A 42 8.05 -10.01 17.55
N GLU A 43 7.40 -9.20 18.37
CA GLU A 43 6.92 -9.60 19.70
C GLU A 43 5.88 -10.72 19.64
N GLU A 44 4.93 -10.64 18.68
CA GLU A 44 3.92 -11.68 18.46
C GLU A 44 4.56 -12.99 17.96
N GLU A 45 5.55 -12.92 17.06
CA GLU A 45 6.29 -14.09 16.57
C GLU A 45 7.11 -14.76 17.69
N GLU A 46 7.78 -13.98 18.53
CA GLU A 46 8.52 -14.49 19.68
C GLU A 46 7.58 -15.16 20.70
N GLN A 47 6.42 -14.56 20.98
CA GLN A 47 5.40 -15.17 21.82
C GLN A 47 4.85 -16.47 21.21
N LEU A 48 4.64 -16.52 19.90
CA LEU A 48 4.19 -17.73 19.19
C LEU A 48 5.26 -18.82 19.23
N LYS A 49 6.53 -18.50 19.01
CA LYS A 49 7.65 -19.46 19.12
C LYS A 49 7.76 -20.02 20.54
N ARG A 50 7.74 -19.16 21.56
CA ARG A 50 7.76 -19.58 22.98
C ARG A 50 6.53 -20.42 23.36
N LYS A 51 5.34 -20.06 22.87
CA LYS A 51 4.13 -20.86 23.09
C LYS A 51 4.19 -22.20 22.37
N MET A 52 4.74 -22.25 21.16
CA MET A 52 4.89 -23.49 20.40
C MET A 52 5.93 -24.42 21.04
N GLU A 53 7.00 -23.86 21.61
CA GLU A 53 8.00 -24.61 22.39
C GLU A 53 7.43 -25.05 23.75
N SER A 54 6.65 -24.20 24.43
CA SER A 54 5.95 -24.50 25.69
C SER A 54 4.78 -25.47 25.54
N LEU A 55 4.14 -25.55 24.37
CA LEU A 55 3.07 -26.50 24.06
C LEU A 55 3.57 -27.95 23.99
N TYR A 56 4.89 -28.16 23.90
CA TYR A 56 5.47 -29.49 24.08
C TYR A 56 5.52 -29.92 25.55
N ASP A 57 5.37 -28.99 26.52
CA ASP A 57 5.52 -29.30 27.95
C ASP A 57 4.25 -29.11 28.80
N GLU A 58 3.28 -28.24 28.46
CA GLU A 58 2.01 -28.24 29.21
C GLU A 58 0.82 -27.63 28.44
N ASP A 59 -0.25 -28.42 28.42
CA ASP A 59 -1.47 -28.31 27.63
C ASP A 59 -2.47 -27.31 28.24
N GLU A 60 -2.06 -26.06 28.54
CA GLU A 60 -3.00 -25.11 29.16
C GLU A 60 -2.67 -23.62 28.96
N ALA A 61 -3.20 -22.98 27.90
CA ALA A 61 -3.72 -21.61 27.98
C ALA A 61 -4.46 -21.21 26.70
N ARG A 62 -5.79 -21.32 26.80
CA ARG A 62 -6.78 -20.89 25.82
C ARG A 62 -6.67 -19.39 25.48
N GLY A 63 -6.82 -19.11 24.19
CA GLY A 63 -7.94 -18.28 23.74
C GLY A 63 -7.81 -16.77 23.93
N LYS A 64 -6.69 -16.18 23.53
CA LYS A 64 -6.67 -14.76 23.18
C LYS A 64 -6.80 -14.66 21.67
N THR A 65 -8.00 -14.36 21.18
CA THR A 65 -8.27 -13.86 19.82
C THR A 65 -7.65 -12.47 19.68
N VAL A 66 -6.33 -12.40 19.76
CA VAL A 66 -5.55 -11.21 19.43
C VAL A 66 -5.49 -11.22 17.91
N ILE A 67 -6.05 -10.18 17.31
CA ILE A 67 -5.90 -9.94 15.87
C ILE A 67 -4.40 -9.79 15.64
N MET A 68 -3.80 -10.76 14.97
CA MET A 68 -2.37 -10.78 14.71
C MET A 68 -2.02 -9.65 13.75
N ALA A 69 -0.79 -9.16 13.77
CA ALA A 69 -0.29 -8.20 12.79
C ALA A 69 -0.55 -8.67 11.34
N GLN A 70 -0.46 -9.97 11.10
CA GLN A 70 -0.77 -10.61 9.81
C GLN A 70 -2.27 -10.53 9.44
N ASP A 71 -3.19 -10.70 10.39
CA ASP A 71 -4.62 -10.57 10.13
C ASP A 71 -5.00 -9.13 9.72
N LEU A 72 -4.22 -8.15 10.18
CA LEU A 72 -4.38 -6.75 9.77
C LEU A 72 -3.87 -6.51 8.36
N GLU A 73 -2.71 -7.09 8.00
CA GLU A 73 -2.18 -7.07 6.63
C GLU A 73 -3.19 -7.68 5.65
N GLU A 74 -3.76 -8.85 5.96
CA GLU A 74 -4.75 -9.51 5.10
C GLU A 74 -6.01 -8.65 4.93
N LYS A 75 -6.51 -8.03 6.01
CA LYS A 75 -7.67 -7.12 5.93
C LYS A 75 -7.38 -5.89 5.07
N TRP A 76 -6.14 -5.39 5.07
CA TRP A 76 -5.74 -4.27 4.22
C TRP A 76 -5.66 -4.69 2.76
N GLU A 77 -5.05 -5.84 2.46
CA GLU A 77 -5.00 -6.39 1.10
C GLU A 77 -6.39 -6.65 0.54
N GLN A 78 -7.29 -7.24 1.32
CA GLN A 78 -8.68 -7.46 0.91
C GLN A 78 -9.39 -6.16 0.54
N LYS A 79 -9.23 -5.09 1.33
CA LYS A 79 -9.80 -3.77 1.04
C LYS A 79 -9.16 -3.15 -0.20
N PHE A 80 -7.86 -3.32 -0.37
CA PHE A 80 -7.13 -2.82 -1.53
C PHE A 80 -7.61 -3.48 -2.82
N LEU A 81 -7.82 -4.80 -2.82
CA LEU A 81 -8.36 -5.54 -3.96
C LEU A 81 -9.81 -5.17 -4.29
N GLN A 82 -10.61 -4.86 -3.27
CA GLN A 82 -11.99 -4.37 -3.47
C GLN A 82 -12.00 -2.95 -4.08
N PHE A 83 -10.96 -2.15 -3.83
CA PHE A 83 -10.86 -0.80 -4.33
C PHE A 83 -10.42 -0.77 -5.80
N LYS A 84 -11.33 -0.34 -6.68
CA LYS A 84 -11.01 -0.12 -8.09
C LYS A 84 -10.60 1.33 -8.33
N ALA A 85 -9.30 1.55 -8.49
CA ALA A 85 -8.78 2.87 -8.83
C ALA A 85 -9.32 3.33 -10.20
N ALA A 86 -9.62 4.62 -10.32
CA ALA A 86 -10.03 5.21 -11.59
C ALA A 86 -8.92 5.06 -12.64
N PRO A 87 -9.25 4.70 -13.89
CA PRO A 87 -8.24 4.50 -14.93
C PRO A 87 -7.47 5.79 -15.19
N ARG A 88 -6.14 5.74 -15.11
CA ARG A 88 -5.25 6.86 -15.49
C ARG A 88 -5.42 7.24 -16.98
N ILE A 89 -5.81 6.28 -17.81
CA ILE A 89 -6.11 6.47 -19.23
C ILE A 89 -7.63 6.56 -19.41
N THR A 90 -8.18 7.78 -19.41
CA THR A 90 -9.57 8.01 -19.85
C THR A 90 -9.68 7.86 -21.37
N GLY A 91 -10.73 7.18 -21.87
CA GLY A 91 -10.97 6.79 -23.28
C GLY A 91 -10.98 7.90 -24.36
N THR A 92 -10.70 9.15 -23.98
CA THR A 92 -10.29 10.25 -24.85
C THR A 92 -8.86 10.15 -25.39
N SER A 93 -8.02 9.23 -24.89
CA SER A 93 -6.72 8.96 -25.54
C SER A 93 -6.88 8.21 -26.86
N TRP A 94 -7.93 7.38 -26.99
CA TRP A 94 -8.24 6.59 -28.18
C TRP A 94 -9.03 7.39 -29.23
N SER A 95 -9.97 8.22 -28.78
CA SER A 95 -10.82 9.01 -29.67
C SER A 95 -10.23 10.41 -29.84
N SER A 96 -9.91 10.78 -31.08
CA SER A 96 -9.40 12.08 -31.54
C SER A 96 -10.33 13.27 -31.22
N CYS A 97 -10.61 13.50 -29.94
CA CYS A 97 -11.61 14.43 -29.42
C CYS A 97 -10.90 15.61 -28.76
N ARG A 98 -10.34 16.50 -29.58
CA ARG A 98 -9.54 17.69 -29.18
C ARG A 98 -10.30 18.77 -28.38
N ARG A 99 -11.60 18.60 -28.08
CA ARG A 99 -12.44 19.60 -27.40
C ARG A 99 -12.90 19.22 -25.99
N LYS A 100 -12.40 18.13 -25.41
CA LYS A 100 -12.81 17.69 -24.07
C LYS A 100 -11.74 18.04 -23.05
N ALA A 101 -11.91 19.16 -22.37
CA ALA A 101 -11.26 19.40 -21.09
C ALA A 101 -12.03 18.59 -20.03
N PHE A 102 -11.44 17.53 -19.47
CA PHE A 102 -11.96 16.91 -18.24
C PHE A 102 -11.89 17.98 -17.14
N LEU A 103 -12.95 18.77 -16.99
CA LEU A 103 -13.24 19.59 -15.83
C LEU A 103 -13.72 18.60 -14.79
N GLY A 104 -12.86 18.29 -13.81
CA GLY A 104 -13.24 17.46 -12.68
C GLY A 104 -14.23 18.22 -11.80
N LEU A 105 -15.49 18.29 -12.24
CA LEU A 105 -16.64 18.72 -11.46
C LEU A 105 -17.58 17.52 -11.36
N SER A 106 -17.14 16.51 -10.62
CA SER A 106 -17.98 15.45 -10.08
C SER A 106 -17.24 14.87 -8.88
N PHE A 107 -17.16 15.68 -7.83
CA PHE A 107 -17.05 15.20 -6.46
C PHE A 107 -18.13 15.96 -5.69
N LEU A 108 -19.36 15.49 -5.83
CA LEU A 108 -20.48 15.81 -4.96
C LEU A 108 -21.33 14.55 -4.91
N PHE A 109 -21.37 13.98 -3.71
CA PHE A 109 -21.98 12.72 -3.27
C PHE A 109 -21.24 11.41 -3.60
#